data_AF-A0A9D9BVZ9-F1
#
_entry.id   AF-A0A9D9BVZ9-F1
#
_cell.length_a   1.000
_cell.length_b   1.000
_cell.length_c   1.000
_cell.angle_alpha   90.00
_cell.angle_beta   90.00
_cell.angle_gamma   90.00
#
_symmetry.space_group_name_H-M   'P 1'
#
loop_
_entity.id
_entity.type
_entity.pdbx_description
1 polymer ?
#
loop_
_entity_poly.entity_id
_entity_poly.type
_entity_poly.pdbx_seq_one_letter_code
_entity_poly.pdbx_strand_id
1 'polypeptide(L)'
;MEKFTLISKDRSRIKVFEPFEDVSKPSPSIDAMMISYGCVYKKSSKPVMKGSRVETLEDARKEYKQLLEKGWKKTSIFRSYF
;
A
#
# COMPACT_ATOMS: atom_id res chain seq x y z
N MET A 1 11.07 6.77 2.63
CA MET A 1 10.60 5.36 2.64
C MET A 1 10.14 5.04 1.23
N GLU A 2 10.48 3.89 0.64
CA GLU A 2 10.04 3.60 -0.74
C GLU A 2 8.60 3.08 -0.78
N LYS A 3 7.91 3.35 -1.89
CA LYS A 3 6.59 2.79 -2.20
C LYS A 3 6.69 1.27 -2.34
N PHE A 4 5.76 0.54 -1.74
CA PHE A 4 5.71 -0.92 -1.87
C PHE A 4 4.28 -1.46 -1.93
N THR A 5 4.12 -2.64 -2.51
CA THR A 5 2.82 -3.31 -2.66
C THR A 5 2.80 -4.64 -1.92
N LEU A 6 1.73 -4.88 -1.18
CA LEU A 6 1.38 -6.16 -0.59
C LEU A 6 0.23 -6.81 -1.36
N ILE A 7 0.29 -8.12 -1.49
CA ILE A 7 -0.77 -8.95 -2.05
C ILE A 7 -1.25 -9.96 -1.01
N SER A 8 -2.55 -10.21 -0.97
CA SER A 8 -3.15 -11.22 -0.11
C SER A 8 -2.71 -12.64 -0.51
N LYS A 9 -2.84 -13.59 0.43
CA LYS A 9 -2.45 -14.99 0.23
C LYS A 9 -3.14 -15.65 -0.97
N ASP A 10 -4.42 -15.36 -1.15
CA ASP A 10 -5.28 -15.81 -2.25
C ASP A 10 -5.10 -14.98 -3.55
N ARG A 11 -4.26 -13.95 -3.51
CA ARG A 11 -3.91 -13.08 -4.66
C ARG A 11 -5.08 -12.31 -5.27
N SER A 12 -6.16 -12.11 -4.52
CA SER A 12 -7.35 -11.37 -4.96
C SER A 12 -7.35 -9.90 -4.52
N ARG A 13 -6.55 -9.55 -3.51
CA ARG A 13 -6.51 -8.20 -2.93
C ARG A 13 -5.09 -7.68 -2.90
N ILE A 14 -4.96 -6.37 -3.09
CA ILE A 14 -3.71 -5.66 -2.95
C ILE A 14 -3.86 -4.46 -2.03
N LYS A 15 -2.74 -4.10 -1.41
CA LYS A 15 -2.56 -2.84 -0.69
C LYS A 15 -1.26 -2.21 -1.13
N VAL A 16 -1.31 -0.95 -1.52
CA VAL A 16 -0.15 -0.15 -1.92
C VAL A 16 0.13 0.84 -0.80
N PHE A 17 1.36 0.86 -0.33
CA PHE A 17 1.83 1.78 0.69
C PHE A 17 2.76 2.75 0.00
N GLU A 18 2.41 4.03 0.03
CA GLU A 18 3.21 5.11 -0.54
C GLU A 18 3.41 6.21 0.50
N PRO A 19 4.59 6.86 0.53
CA PRO A 19 4.80 8.04 1.36
C PRO A 19 3.77 9.10 1.00
N PHE A 20 3.18 9.72 2.01
CA PHE A 20 2.32 10.87 1.80
C PHE A 20 3.08 12.12 2.24
N GLU A 21 3.33 13.02 1.29
CA GLU A 21 3.92 14.32 1.55
C GLU A 21 2.81 15.35 1.72
N ASP A 22 2.75 15.93 2.91
CA ASP A 22 1.80 16.98 3.21
C ASP A 22 2.34 18.33 2.73
N VAL A 23 1.83 18.82 1.60
CA VAL A 23 2.21 20.10 0.98
C VAL A 23 1.90 21.33 1.84
N SER A 24 1.14 21.17 2.95
CA SER A 24 0.88 22.25 3.89
C SER A 24 2.04 22.52 4.85
N LYS A 25 2.96 21.56 5.03
CA LYS A 25 4.10 21.71 5.95
C LYS A 25 5.30 22.31 5.22
N PRO A 26 6.03 23.24 5.87
CA PRO A 26 7.19 23.93 5.26
C PRO A 26 8.39 23.00 5.03
N SER A 27 8.43 21.83 5.67
CA SER A 27 9.43 20.80 5.46
C SER A 27 8.77 19.49 5.00
N PRO A 28 9.33 18.80 3.99
CA PRO A 28 8.84 17.48 3.58
C PRO A 28 9.21 16.45 4.65
N SER A 29 8.36 16.31 5.68
CA SER A 29 8.43 15.24 6.65
C SER A 29 7.50 14.09 6.25
N ILE A 30 8.06 12.88 6.13
CA ILE A 30 7.27 11.66 5.86
C ILE A 30 6.66 11.20 7.19
N ASP A 31 5.66 11.95 7.67
CA ASP A 31 4.96 11.64 8.91
C ASP A 31 3.77 10.71 8.67
N ALA A 32 3.33 10.61 7.42
CA ALA A 32 2.15 9.87 7.01
C ALA A 32 2.42 8.93 5.82
N MET A 33 1.59 7.90 5.72
CA MET A 33 1.58 6.94 4.64
C MET A 33 0.19 6.89 4.03
N MET A 34 0.12 6.96 2.70
CA MET A 34 -1.10 6.66 1.98
C MET A 34 -1.16 5.16 1.72
N ILE A 35 -2.25 4.54 2.17
CA ILE A 35 -2.55 3.13 1.99
C ILE A 35 -3.72 3.03 1.01
N SER A 36 -3.40 2.62 -0.20
CA SER A 36 -4.37 2.43 -1.28
C SER A 36 -4.79 0.96 -1.35
N TYR A 37 -6.09 0.69 -1.40
CA TYR A 37 -6.63 -0.67 -1.43
C TYR A 37 -7.26 -0.98 -2.79
N GLY A 38 -7.06 -2.21 -3.27
CA GLY A 38 -7.57 -2.64 -4.57
C GLY A 38 -7.85 -4.12 -4.66
N CYS A 39 -8.63 -4.51 -5.67
CA CYS A 39 -8.88 -5.89 -6.03
C CYS A 39 -8.15 -6.28 -7.31
N VAL A 40 -7.73 -7.54 -7.37
CA VAL A 40 -7.04 -8.15 -8.51
C VAL A 40 -7.90 -9.30 -9.01
N TYR A 41 -8.34 -9.20 -10.27
CA TYR A 41 -9.13 -10.25 -10.91
C TYR A 41 -8.22 -11.27 -11.62
N LYS A 42 -7.21 -10.79 -12.36
CA LYS A 42 -6.20 -11.61 -13.04
C LYS A 42 -4.80 -11.12 -12.69
N LYS A 43 -3.83 -12.03 -12.61
CA LYS A 43 -2.43 -11.68 -12.28
C LYS A 43 -1.80 -10.70 -13.28
N SER A 44 -2.21 -10.77 -14.55
CA SER A 44 -1.71 -9.92 -15.63
C SER A 44 -2.52 -8.64 -15.83
N SER A 45 -3.66 -8.48 -15.16
CA SER A 45 -4.50 -7.29 -15.32
C SER A 45 -4.10 -6.18 -14.35
N LYS A 46 -4.32 -4.93 -14.76
CA LYS A 46 -4.24 -3.78 -13.86
C LYS A 46 -5.19 -3.98 -12.67
N PRO A 47 -4.70 -3.86 -11.43
CA PRO A 47 -5.56 -3.92 -10.25
C PRO A 47 -6.59 -2.78 -10.25
N VAL A 48 -7.80 -3.07 -9.78
CA VAL A 48 -8.85 -2.07 -9.62
C VAL A 48 -8.73 -1.45 -8.24
N MET A 49 -8.24 -0.21 -8.19
CA MET A 49 -8.15 0.57 -6.96
C MET A 49 -9.53 1.05 -6.55
N LYS A 50 -9.88 0.83 -5.28
CA LYS A 50 -11.20 1.15 -4.73
C LYS A 50 -11.18 2.42 -3.89
N GLY A 51 -10.05 2.69 -3.24
CA GLY A 51 -9.83 3.95 -2.54
C GLY A 51 -8.47 3.97 -1.86
N SER A 52 -8.19 5.08 -1.21
CA SER A 52 -7.00 5.29 -0.41
C SER A 52 -7.37 5.90 0.93
N ARG A 53 -6.51 5.70 1.91
CA ARG A 53 -6.57 6.35 3.22
C ARG A 53 -5.19 6.83 3.59
N VAL A 54 -5.11 7.99 4.22
CA VAL A 54 -3.86 8.51 4.78
C VAL A 54 -3.85 8.13 6.25
N GLU A 55 -2.79 7.44 6.67
CA GLU A 55 -2.59 6.97 8.04
C GLU A 55 -1.25 7.51 8.56
N THR A 56 -1.09 7.56 9.88
CA THR A 56 0.20 7.89 10.49
C THR A 56 1.23 6.80 10.17
N LEU A 57 2.52 7.14 10.21
CA LEU A 57 3.60 6.17 9.98
C LEU A 57 3.53 4.97 10.95
N GLU A 58 3.15 5.21 12.21
CA GLU A 58 3.05 4.18 13.24
C GLU A 58 1.90 3.21 12.96
N ASP A 59 0.73 3.74 12.62
CA ASP A 59 -0.44 2.92 12.29
C ASP A 59 -0.21 2.13 11.01
N ALA A 60 0.41 2.74 10.00
CA ALA A 60 0.79 2.05 8.77
C ALA A 60 1.76 0.88 9.04
N ARG A 61 2.73 1.05 9.96
CA ARG A 61 3.65 -0.01 10.39
C ARG A 61 2.91 -1.12 11.16
N LYS A 62 1.97 -0.75 12.02
CA LYS A 62 1.15 -1.70 12.78
C LYS A 62 0.29 -2.54 11.84
N GLU A 63 -0.38 -1.91 10.88
CA GLU A 63 -1.16 -2.60 9.86
C GLU A 63 -0.28 -3.51 9.00
N TYR A 64 0.88 -3.03 8.57
CA TYR A 64 1.83 -3.82 7.81
C TYR A 64 2.20 -5.12 8.55
N LYS A 65 2.51 -5.05 9.86
CA LYS A 65 2.79 -6.24 10.68
C LYS A 65 1.59 -7.21 10.72
N GLN A 66 0.38 -6.70 10.96
CA GLN A 66 -0.83 -7.53 10.96
C GLN A 66 -1.10 -8.21 9.61
N LEU A 67 -0.78 -7.54 8.50
CA LEU A 67 -0.94 -8.14 7.16
C LEU A 67 0.06 -9.27 6.94
N LEU A 68 1.30 -9.11 7.38
CA LEU A 68 2.31 -10.17 7.32
C LEU A 68 1.87 -11.40 8.13
N GLU A 69 1.34 -11.21 9.34
CA GLU A 69 0.78 -12.29 10.17
C GLU A 69 -0.38 -13.01 9.48
N LYS A 70 -1.23 -12.27 8.76
CA LYS A 70 -2.32 -12.83 7.93
C LYS A 70 -1.82 -13.52 6.66
N GLY A 71 -0.51 -13.57 6.42
CA GLY A 71 0.12 -14.24 5.28
C GLY A 71 0.15 -13.41 3.99
N TRP A 72 0.00 -12.08 4.08
CA TRP A 72 0.23 -11.20 2.94
C TRP A 72 1.72 -11.15 2.60
N LYS A 73 2.03 -10.92 1.32
CA LYS A 73 3.41 -10.94 0.82
C LYS A 73 3.72 -9.68 0.02
N LYS A 74 4.96 -9.20 0.10
CA LYS A 74 5.46 -8.18 -0.82
C LYS A 74 5.46 -8.72 -2.24
N THR A 75 5.06 -7.88 -3.20
CA THR A 75 5.09 -8.22 -4.61
C THR A 75 5.54 -7.04 -5.46
N SER A 76 6.31 -7.32 -6.49
CA SER A 76 6.71 -6.37 -7.53
C SER A 76 5.88 -6.53 -8.82
N ILE A 77 4.95 -7.50 -8.88
CA ILE A 77 4.20 -7.84 -10.10
C ILE A 77 3.43 -6.64 -10.66
N PHE A 78 2.88 -5.80 -9.78
CA PHE A 78 2.07 -4.65 -10.17
C PHE A 78 2.86 -3.33 -10.23
N ARG A 79 4.18 -3.38 -10.13
CA ARG A 79 5.03 -2.18 -10.14
C ARG A 79 4.92 -1.38 -11.43
N SER A 80 4.56 -2.01 -12.56
CA SER A 80 4.35 -1.28 -13.83
C SER A 80 3.05 -0.47 -13.86
N TYR A 81 2.12 -0.70 -12.92
CA TYR A 81 0.81 -0.04 -12.89
C TYR A 81 0.75 1.17 -11.94
N PHE A 82 1.79 1.41 -11.15
CA PHE A 82 1.82 2.36 -10.03
C PHE A 82 3.17 3.02 -9.87
#